data_AF-A0ABD1T2F4-F1
#
_entry.id   AF-A0ABD1T2F4-F1
#
_cell.length_a   1.000
_cell.length_b   1.000
_cell.length_c   1.000
_cell.angle_alpha   90.00
_cell.angle_beta   90.00
_cell.angle_gamma   90.00
#
_symmetry.space_group_name_H-M   'P 1'
#
loop_
_entity.id
_entity.type
_entity.pdbx_description
1 polymer ?
#
loop_
_entity_poly.entity_id
_entity_poly.type
_entity_poly.pdbx_seq_one_letter_code
_entity_poly.pdbx_strand_id
1 'polypeptide(L)'
;MAEIWAFWRSDTWGGRSWAFMVFLSIMVLHSLAILLFTRGFLLTRTELSQYSQCSDVFESPCFPPYDQNVNNFNRARGCWTKPAVGRLVIIILDALRFDFVAPSTFYAVKKPWMDKLQVIHELASKRPSTARIFKAIADPPTTSLQRLKGLTTGGLPTFIDVGNSFGAPAIVEDNLIHQLVQNGKRVVMMGDDTWLQLFPHHFNVSYPFPSFNVKDLHTVDDGCIENLLPTLYKEDWDVLIAHFLGVDHAGHIFGVDSSPMMSKLEQYNEILKENGFGDFPWNNLTPRVGWSGGSMLWTIMVEIPNVLREVPI
;
A
#
# COMPACT_ATOMS: atom_id res chain seq x y z
N MET A 1 9.36 -6.81 -56.42
CA MET A 1 8.18 -7.55 -55.91
C MET A 1 7.94 -8.85 -56.68
N ALA A 2 7.77 -8.83 -58.01
CA ALA A 2 7.53 -10.05 -58.81
C ALA A 2 8.69 -11.07 -58.81
N GLU A 3 9.95 -10.63 -58.82
CA GLU A 3 11.11 -11.55 -58.80
C GLU A 3 11.34 -12.25 -57.47
N ILE A 4 11.00 -11.59 -56.36
CA ILE A 4 11.06 -12.19 -55.02
C ILE A 4 10.06 -13.36 -54.96
N TRP A 5 8.86 -13.17 -55.49
CA TRP A 5 7.84 -14.22 -55.56
C TRP A 5 8.23 -15.40 -56.48
N ALA A 6 9.01 -15.15 -57.54
CA ALA A 6 9.50 -16.21 -58.42
C ALA A 6 10.57 -17.10 -57.76
N PHE A 7 11.43 -16.53 -56.90
CA PHE A 7 12.44 -17.27 -56.14
C PHE A 7 11.81 -18.26 -55.14
N TRP A 8 10.72 -17.85 -54.47
CA TRP A 8 9.97 -18.71 -53.55
C TRP A 8 9.19 -19.86 -54.22
N ARG A 9 8.97 -19.79 -55.54
CA ARG A 9 8.14 -20.73 -56.30
C ARG A 9 8.97 -21.74 -57.13
N SER A 10 10.30 -21.67 -57.11
CA SER A 10 11.13 -22.63 -57.84
C SER A 10 11.22 -23.97 -57.09
N ASP A 11 10.84 -25.07 -57.72
CA ASP A 11 10.93 -26.46 -57.22
C ASP A 11 12.38 -26.99 -57.08
N THR A 12 13.37 -26.12 -57.19
CA THR A 12 14.78 -26.51 -57.03
C THR A 12 15.13 -26.68 -55.55
N TRP A 13 15.87 -27.73 -55.23
CA TRP A 13 16.31 -28.09 -53.87
C TRP A 13 16.89 -26.91 -53.07
N GLY A 14 17.55 -25.96 -53.74
CA GLY A 14 18.13 -24.75 -53.13
C GLY A 14 17.09 -23.77 -52.57
N GLY A 15 15.95 -23.59 -53.22
CA GLY A 15 14.87 -22.70 -52.75
C GLY A 15 14.16 -23.23 -51.50
N ARG A 16 13.90 -24.55 -51.47
CA ARG A 16 13.33 -25.24 -50.30
C ARG A 16 14.30 -25.26 -49.12
N SER A 17 15.59 -25.45 -49.38
CA SER A 17 16.63 -25.38 -48.34
C SER A 17 16.77 -23.97 -47.76
N TRP A 18 16.68 -22.93 -48.58
CA TRP A 18 16.76 -21.55 -48.10
C TRP A 18 15.53 -21.15 -47.27
N ALA A 19 14.32 -21.50 -47.71
CA ALA A 19 13.10 -21.28 -46.94
C ALA A 19 13.14 -21.99 -45.56
N PHE A 20 13.64 -23.23 -45.53
CA PHE A 20 13.83 -23.97 -44.28
C PHE A 20 14.84 -23.29 -43.35
N MET A 21 15.97 -22.81 -43.88
CA MET A 21 16.99 -22.09 -43.10
C MET A 21 16.47 -20.77 -42.53
N VAL A 22 15.66 -20.02 -43.29
CA VAL A 22 15.02 -18.79 -42.82
C VAL A 22 14.03 -19.12 -41.69
N PHE A 23 13.20 -20.14 -41.86
CA PHE A 23 12.25 -20.57 -40.83
C PHE A 23 12.95 -21.03 -39.55
N LEU A 24 14.01 -21.83 -39.67
CA LEU A 24 14.83 -22.27 -38.54
C LEU A 24 15.48 -21.07 -37.81
N SER A 25 16.00 -20.10 -38.56
CA SER A 25 16.60 -18.89 -37.98
C SER A 25 15.57 -18.07 -37.19
N ILE A 26 14.36 -17.91 -37.72
CA ILE A 26 13.25 -17.24 -37.01
C ILE A 26 12.90 -18.00 -35.73
N MET A 27 12.81 -19.34 -35.78
CA MET A 27 12.52 -20.18 -34.62
C MET A 27 13.61 -20.07 -33.54
N VAL A 28 14.88 -20.08 -33.92
CA VAL A 28 16.00 -19.91 -32.98
C VAL A 28 15.96 -18.53 -32.34
N LEU A 29 15.71 -17.47 -33.12
CA LEU A 29 15.60 -16.11 -32.60
C LEU A 29 14.43 -15.97 -31.63
N HIS A 30 13.26 -16.54 -31.93
CA HIS A 30 12.12 -16.55 -31.02
C HIS A 30 12.42 -17.35 -29.74
N SER A 31 13.06 -18.51 -29.87
CA SER A 31 13.44 -19.33 -28.71
C SER A 31 14.42 -18.59 -27.80
N LEU A 32 15.40 -17.89 -28.38
CA LEU A 32 16.35 -17.06 -27.64
C LEU A 32 15.64 -15.87 -26.97
N ALA A 33 14.74 -15.19 -27.67
CA ALA A 33 13.96 -14.09 -27.13
C ALA A 33 13.09 -14.55 -25.95
N ILE A 34 12.40 -15.68 -26.07
CA ILE A 34 11.62 -16.29 -24.99
C ILE A 34 12.53 -16.67 -23.82
N LEU A 35 13.71 -17.25 -24.07
CA LEU A 35 14.65 -17.62 -23.01
C LEU A 35 15.17 -16.38 -22.26
N LEU A 36 15.56 -15.33 -22.98
CA LEU A 36 15.99 -14.07 -22.38
C LEU A 36 14.86 -13.39 -21.60
N PHE A 37 13.65 -13.39 -22.15
CA PHE A 37 12.46 -12.85 -21.50
C PHE A 37 12.12 -13.61 -20.21
N THR A 38 12.02 -14.93 -20.28
CA THR A 38 11.67 -15.76 -19.11
C THR A 38 12.75 -15.78 -18.03
N ARG A 39 14.03 -15.58 -18.38
CA ARG A 39 15.15 -15.50 -17.43
C ARG A 39 15.38 -14.10 -16.84
N GLY A 40 15.14 -13.04 -17.61
CA GLY A 40 15.55 -11.69 -17.25
C GLY A 40 14.41 -10.72 -16.94
N PHE A 41 13.24 -10.89 -17.55
CA PHE A 41 12.09 -10.00 -17.35
C PHE A 41 11.22 -10.42 -16.14
N LEU A 42 11.04 -11.73 -15.96
CA LEU A 42 10.29 -12.26 -14.82
C LEU A 42 11.20 -12.33 -13.59
N LEU A 43 11.20 -11.26 -12.80
CA LEU A 43 11.80 -11.28 -11.46
C LEU A 43 11.13 -12.38 -10.64
N THR A 44 11.86 -13.46 -10.37
CA THR A 44 11.46 -14.51 -9.43
C THR A 44 11.84 -14.07 -8.02
N ARG A 45 10.86 -13.79 -7.17
CA ARG A 45 11.10 -13.61 -5.72
C ARG A 45 11.09 -14.96 -5.03
N THR A 46 12.00 -15.13 -4.09
CA THR A 46 11.92 -16.20 -3.09
C THR A 46 11.05 -15.71 -1.94
N GLU A 47 9.87 -16.29 -1.79
CA GLU A 47 9.06 -16.11 -0.59
C GLU A 47 9.74 -16.84 0.58
N LEU A 48 9.96 -16.12 1.69
CA LEU A 48 10.54 -16.72 2.89
C LEU A 48 9.41 -17.35 3.70
N SER A 49 9.55 -18.63 4.05
CA SER A 49 8.57 -19.36 4.86
C SER A 49 8.73 -19.09 6.37
N GLN A 50 9.58 -18.15 6.75
CA GLN A 50 9.90 -17.85 8.14
C GLN A 50 9.07 -16.67 8.62
N TYR A 51 8.69 -16.73 9.89
CA TYR A 51 7.95 -15.68 10.58
C TYR A 51 8.82 -15.08 11.67
N SER A 52 8.76 -13.74 11.78
CA SER A 52 9.49 -13.00 12.82
C SER A 52 9.04 -13.47 14.19
N GLN A 53 10.01 -13.78 15.02
CA GLN A 53 9.83 -14.13 16.41
C GLN A 53 10.32 -13.01 17.30
N CYS A 54 9.82 -13.03 18.53
CA CYS A 54 10.18 -12.05 19.53
C CYS A 54 11.68 -12.05 19.87
N SER A 55 12.34 -13.20 19.74
CA SER A 55 13.79 -13.35 19.91
C SER A 55 14.58 -12.49 18.92
N ASP A 56 14.05 -12.30 17.72
CA ASP A 56 14.75 -11.67 16.60
C ASP A 56 14.97 -10.18 16.87
N VAL A 57 14.17 -9.59 17.76
CA VAL A 57 14.32 -8.22 18.26
C VAL A 57 15.67 -8.03 18.95
N PHE A 58 16.17 -9.04 19.67
CA PHE A 58 17.47 -8.97 20.36
C PHE A 58 18.66 -9.10 19.41
N GLU A 59 18.43 -9.62 18.20
CA GLU A 59 19.44 -9.68 17.13
C GLU A 59 19.41 -8.43 16.24
N SER A 60 18.41 -7.56 16.42
CA SER A 60 18.26 -6.35 15.62
C SER A 60 19.34 -5.32 15.95
N PRO A 61 19.96 -4.69 14.94
CA PRO A 61 20.92 -3.60 15.15
C PRO A 61 20.29 -2.35 15.80
N CYS A 62 18.96 -2.29 15.88
CA CYS A 62 18.22 -1.24 16.58
C CYS A 62 18.26 -1.38 18.11
N PHE A 63 18.71 -2.52 18.64
CA PHE A 63 18.90 -2.73 20.06
C PHE A 63 20.40 -2.75 20.41
N PRO A 64 20.88 -1.88 21.31
CA PRO A 64 22.24 -1.99 21.80
C PRO A 64 22.44 -3.33 22.54
N PRO A 65 23.65 -3.92 22.52
CA PRO A 65 23.91 -5.20 23.14
C PRO A 65 23.53 -5.17 24.63
N TYR A 66 22.68 -6.13 24.99
CA TYR A 66 22.09 -6.33 26.31
C TYR A 66 23.15 -6.38 27.42
N ASP A 67 23.06 -5.49 28.41
CA ASP A 67 23.86 -5.58 29.64
C ASP A 67 23.32 -6.75 30.49
N GLN A 68 24.14 -7.78 30.66
CA GLN A 68 23.77 -9.09 31.23
C GLN A 68 23.37 -9.05 32.72
N ASN A 69 23.34 -7.88 33.35
CA ASN A 69 23.10 -7.72 34.79
C ASN A 69 21.64 -7.45 35.19
N VAL A 70 20.68 -7.38 34.26
CA VAL A 70 19.24 -7.22 34.59
C VAL A 70 18.53 -8.57 34.56
N ASN A 71 19.06 -9.52 35.34
CA ASN A 71 18.39 -10.79 35.60
C ASN A 71 17.11 -10.55 36.44
N ASN A 72 15.98 -11.06 35.95
CA ASN A 72 14.71 -11.34 36.65
C ASN A 72 13.55 -10.32 36.70
N PHE A 73 13.57 -9.15 36.06
CA PHE A 73 12.43 -8.21 36.21
C PHE A 73 11.42 -8.09 35.04
N ASN A 74 11.63 -8.71 33.88
CA ASN A 74 10.76 -8.45 32.70
C ASN A 74 10.23 -9.69 31.95
N ARG A 75 10.03 -10.84 32.60
CA ARG A 75 9.22 -11.92 31.98
C ARG A 75 7.74 -11.56 31.77
N ALA A 76 7.29 -10.40 32.27
CA ALA A 76 5.90 -9.96 32.23
C ALA A 76 5.62 -8.74 31.31
N ARG A 77 6.64 -8.13 30.71
CA ARG A 77 6.47 -7.07 29.70
C ARG A 77 6.96 -7.63 28.38
N GLY A 78 6.08 -7.64 27.37
CA GLY A 78 6.27 -8.33 26.09
C GLY A 78 7.67 -8.18 25.51
N CYS A 79 8.16 -9.23 24.88
CA CYS A 79 9.50 -9.34 24.31
C CYS A 79 9.70 -8.47 23.04
N TRP A 80 8.61 -7.90 22.49
CA TRP A 80 8.64 -6.92 21.41
C TRP A 80 9.01 -5.52 21.93
N THR A 81 9.30 -4.60 20.99
CA THR A 81 9.53 -3.19 21.30
C THR A 81 8.35 -2.59 22.08
N LYS A 82 8.65 -1.61 22.94
CA LYS A 82 7.60 -0.86 23.64
C LYS A 82 6.74 -0.13 22.60
N PRO A 83 5.40 -0.29 22.62
CA PRO A 83 4.53 0.43 21.70
C PRO A 83 4.70 1.95 21.85
N ALA A 84 4.89 2.64 20.73
CA ALA A 84 4.93 4.10 20.70
C ALA A 84 3.53 4.69 20.92
N VAL A 85 2.50 4.02 20.42
CA VAL A 85 1.11 4.47 20.40
C VAL A 85 0.18 3.42 21.02
N GLY A 86 -0.96 3.86 21.56
CA GLY A 86 -1.97 2.97 22.15
C GLY A 86 -2.91 2.35 21.12
N ARG A 87 -3.38 3.17 20.17
CA ARG A 87 -4.27 2.79 19.07
C ARG A 87 -3.77 3.42 17.76
N LEU A 88 -3.97 2.71 16.65
CA LEU A 88 -3.47 3.11 15.34
C LEU A 88 -4.59 3.15 14.31
N VAL A 89 -4.71 4.26 13.59
CA VAL A 89 -5.59 4.39 12.41
C VAL A 89 -4.73 4.51 11.15
N ILE A 90 -4.98 3.62 10.19
CA ILE A 90 -4.31 3.53 8.90
C ILE A 90 -5.36 3.88 7.83
N ILE A 91 -5.23 5.06 7.22
CA ILE A 91 -6.05 5.46 6.07
C ILE A 91 -5.23 5.28 4.80
N ILE A 92 -5.80 4.54 3.86
CA ILE A 92 -5.22 4.25 2.55
C ILE A 92 -6.13 4.87 1.50
N LEU A 93 -5.57 5.76 0.70
CA LEU A 93 -6.24 6.40 -0.42
C LEU A 93 -5.62 5.80 -1.68
N ASP A 94 -6.33 4.91 -2.37
CA ASP A 94 -5.77 4.20 -3.52
C ASP A 94 -5.43 5.15 -4.67
N ALA A 95 -4.35 4.84 -5.38
CA ALA A 95 -3.74 5.62 -6.45
C ALA A 95 -3.54 7.12 -6.14
N LEU A 96 -3.33 7.47 -4.87
CA LEU A 96 -3.07 8.85 -4.49
C LEU A 96 -1.70 9.33 -4.99
N ARG A 97 -1.69 10.02 -6.12
CA ARG A 97 -0.47 10.59 -6.69
C ARG A 97 0.08 11.72 -5.82
N PHE A 98 1.40 11.84 -5.83
CA PHE A 98 2.09 12.88 -5.07
C PHE A 98 1.69 14.29 -5.47
N ASP A 99 1.35 14.54 -6.74
CA ASP A 99 0.94 15.86 -7.22
C ASP A 99 -0.46 16.29 -6.74
N PHE A 100 -1.29 15.38 -6.22
CA PHE A 100 -2.56 15.73 -5.55
C PHE A 100 -2.36 16.37 -4.18
N VAL A 101 -1.25 16.03 -3.51
CA VAL A 101 -0.92 16.47 -2.15
C VAL A 101 0.13 17.58 -2.15
N ALA A 102 1.14 17.47 -3.02
CA ALA A 102 2.26 18.39 -3.02
C ALA A 102 1.83 19.80 -3.45
N PRO A 103 2.35 20.86 -2.80
CA PRO A 103 2.17 22.23 -3.22
C PRO A 103 2.39 22.40 -4.72
N SER A 104 1.42 23.05 -5.39
CA SER A 104 1.46 23.25 -6.84
C SER A 104 2.67 24.08 -7.31
N THR A 105 3.32 24.80 -6.39
CA THR A 105 4.56 25.56 -6.61
C THR A 105 5.78 24.72 -6.97
N PHE A 106 5.76 23.40 -6.71
CA PHE A 106 6.83 22.49 -7.15
C PHE A 106 6.82 22.23 -8.66
N TYR A 107 5.77 22.65 -9.37
CA TYR A 107 5.58 22.38 -10.79
C TYR A 107 5.60 23.69 -11.60
N ALA A 108 6.15 23.63 -12.81
CA ALA A 108 6.22 24.78 -13.71
C ALA A 108 4.83 25.28 -14.16
N VAL A 109 3.85 24.37 -14.25
CA VAL A 109 2.47 24.68 -14.66
C VAL A 109 1.52 24.04 -13.67
N LYS A 110 0.72 24.86 -12.99
CA LYS A 110 -0.35 24.39 -12.11
C LYS A 110 -1.46 23.71 -12.92
N LYS A 111 -1.89 22.54 -12.47
CA LYS A 111 -2.98 21.77 -13.05
C LYS A 111 -4.19 21.70 -12.11
N PRO A 112 -5.41 21.45 -12.61
CA PRO A 112 -6.62 21.50 -11.79
C PRO A 112 -6.68 20.48 -10.63
N TRP A 113 -6.06 19.31 -10.78
CA TRP A 113 -6.02 18.25 -9.76
C TRP A 113 -4.90 18.44 -8.73
N MET A 114 -4.00 19.39 -8.94
CA MET A 114 -2.86 19.57 -8.05
C MET A 114 -3.26 20.28 -6.76
N ASP A 115 -2.58 19.95 -5.65
CA ASP A 115 -2.68 20.70 -4.39
C ASP A 115 -4.12 20.75 -3.85
N LYS A 116 -4.81 19.60 -3.95
CA LYS A 116 -6.22 19.43 -3.57
C LYS A 116 -6.39 18.90 -2.16
N LEU A 117 -5.43 18.12 -1.65
CA LEU A 117 -5.44 17.62 -0.27
C LEU A 117 -4.71 18.58 0.68
N GLN A 118 -5.17 19.83 0.72
CA GLN A 118 -4.54 20.92 1.48
C GLN A 118 -4.48 20.61 2.98
N VAL A 119 -5.47 19.90 3.52
CA VAL A 119 -5.50 19.46 4.93
C VAL A 119 -4.22 18.73 5.35
N ILE A 120 -3.63 17.91 4.47
CA ILE A 120 -2.41 17.16 4.76
C ILE A 120 -1.21 18.12 4.89
N HIS A 121 -1.13 19.09 3.99
CA HIS A 121 -0.10 20.14 4.03
C HIS A 121 -0.24 21.04 5.27
N GLU A 122 -1.47 21.44 5.58
CA GLU A 122 -1.77 22.23 6.78
C GLU A 122 -1.37 21.49 8.05
N LEU A 123 -1.66 20.18 8.15
CA LEU A 123 -1.26 19.36 9.29
C LEU A 123 0.25 19.31 9.45
N ALA A 124 0.98 19.02 8.38
CA ALA A 124 2.44 18.97 8.40
C ALA A 124 3.10 20.31 8.74
N SER A 125 2.49 21.42 8.26
CA SER A 125 3.00 22.77 8.49
C SER A 125 2.68 23.30 9.89
N LYS A 126 1.45 23.10 10.38
CA LYS A 126 0.99 23.57 11.69
C LYS A 126 1.54 22.72 12.83
N ARG A 127 1.77 21.42 12.60
CA ARG A 127 2.20 20.46 13.63
C ARG A 127 3.50 19.74 13.23
N PRO A 128 4.61 20.46 13.05
CA PRO A 128 5.86 19.87 12.58
C PRO A 128 6.56 18.99 13.62
N SER A 129 6.01 18.74 14.81
CA SER A 129 6.56 17.70 15.71
C SER A 129 5.86 16.36 15.56
N THR A 130 4.63 16.34 15.04
CA THR A 130 3.75 15.16 15.02
C THR A 130 3.25 14.79 13.63
N ALA A 131 3.42 15.65 12.62
CA ALA A 131 3.01 15.40 11.26
C ALA A 131 4.16 15.60 10.26
N ARG A 132 4.26 14.69 9.29
CA ARG A 132 5.26 14.68 8.22
C ARG A 132 4.65 14.15 6.93
N ILE A 133 5.13 14.68 5.80
CA ILE A 133 4.76 14.22 4.47
C ILE A 133 5.95 13.51 3.85
N PHE A 134 5.67 12.37 3.24
CA PHE A 134 6.65 11.51 2.62
C PHE A 134 6.19 11.12 1.20
N LYS A 135 7.04 11.31 0.18
CA LYS A 135 6.89 10.78 -1.18
C LYS A 135 7.48 9.37 -1.30
N ALA A 136 6.64 8.35 -1.26
CA ALA A 136 7.09 7.01 -1.55
C ALA A 136 7.05 6.71 -3.06
N ILE A 137 8.04 5.96 -3.55
CA ILE A 137 8.22 5.62 -4.97
C ILE A 137 7.78 4.18 -5.16
N ALA A 138 6.87 3.96 -6.11
CA ALA A 138 6.36 2.63 -6.43
C ALA A 138 6.98 2.15 -7.75
N ASP A 139 7.85 1.14 -7.68
CA ASP A 139 8.35 0.44 -8.87
C ASP A 139 7.24 -0.42 -9.50
N PRO A 140 7.21 -0.59 -10.83
CA PRO A 140 6.26 -1.50 -11.48
C PRO A 140 6.37 -2.95 -10.96
N PRO A 141 5.27 -3.71 -10.86
CA PRO A 141 3.88 -3.36 -11.22
C PRO A 141 3.18 -2.52 -10.14
N THR A 142 2.52 -1.43 -10.54
CA THR A 142 1.82 -0.50 -9.65
C THR A 142 0.33 -0.86 -9.46
N THR A 143 0.02 -2.14 -9.28
CA THR A 143 -1.35 -2.62 -9.01
C THR A 143 -1.63 -2.63 -7.51
N SER A 144 -2.86 -2.35 -7.08
CA SER A 144 -3.26 -2.24 -5.67
C SER A 144 -2.86 -3.48 -4.84
N LEU A 145 -3.23 -4.68 -5.29
CA LEU A 145 -2.87 -5.94 -4.60
C LEU A 145 -1.36 -6.05 -4.32
N GLN A 146 -0.53 -5.83 -5.34
CA GLN A 146 0.92 -5.91 -5.21
C GLN A 146 1.49 -4.85 -4.26
N ARG A 147 0.88 -3.66 -4.23
CA ARG A 147 1.28 -2.59 -3.30
C ARG A 147 0.87 -2.91 -1.87
N LEU A 148 -0.31 -3.46 -1.65
CA LEU A 148 -0.76 -3.92 -0.33
C LEU A 148 0.16 -5.04 0.20
N LYS A 149 0.51 -6.02 -0.65
CA LYS A 149 1.49 -7.07 -0.31
C LYS A 149 2.84 -6.46 0.06
N GLY A 150 3.39 -5.55 -0.76
CA GLY A 150 4.67 -4.89 -0.45
C GLY A 150 4.63 -4.03 0.82
N LEU A 151 3.55 -3.30 1.07
CA LEU A 151 3.39 -2.43 2.24
C LEU A 151 3.35 -3.24 3.54
N THR A 152 2.71 -4.40 3.53
CA THR A 152 2.50 -5.22 4.72
C THR A 152 3.63 -6.21 4.99
N THR A 153 4.35 -6.65 3.95
CA THR A 153 5.47 -7.61 4.08
C THR A 153 6.84 -6.93 4.12
N GLY A 154 6.94 -5.69 3.62
CA GLY A 154 8.23 -5.02 3.37
C GLY A 154 9.00 -5.58 2.17
N GLY A 155 8.42 -6.54 1.43
CA GLY A 155 9.03 -7.18 0.28
C GLY A 155 8.87 -6.41 -1.03
N LEU A 156 9.73 -6.72 -2.01
CA LEU A 156 9.58 -6.23 -3.38
C LEU A 156 8.47 -7.03 -4.10
N PRO A 157 7.47 -6.37 -4.69
CA PRO A 157 6.45 -7.03 -5.50
C PRO A 157 7.02 -7.48 -6.85
N THR A 158 6.54 -8.61 -7.37
CA THR A 158 7.08 -9.21 -8.59
C THR A 158 6.02 -9.49 -9.66
N PHE A 159 6.46 -9.55 -10.91
CA PHE A 159 5.59 -9.80 -12.06
C PHE A 159 4.97 -11.21 -12.06
N ILE A 160 5.63 -12.21 -11.44
CA ILE A 160 5.07 -13.56 -11.32
C ILE A 160 3.84 -13.57 -10.42
N ASP A 161 3.85 -12.77 -9.36
CA ASP A 161 2.70 -12.63 -8.47
C ASP A 161 1.49 -12.01 -9.17
N VAL A 162 1.68 -11.19 -10.22
CA VAL A 162 0.59 -10.62 -11.03
C VAL A 162 -0.19 -11.71 -11.78
N GLY A 163 0.50 -12.75 -12.27
CA GLY A 163 -0.16 -13.89 -12.93
C GLY A 163 -1.06 -14.69 -11.98
N ASN A 164 -0.64 -14.83 -10.72
CA ASN A 164 -1.45 -15.44 -9.66
C ASN A 164 -2.49 -14.47 -9.07
N SER A 165 -2.32 -13.16 -9.24
CA SER A 165 -3.20 -12.10 -8.71
C SER A 165 -4.58 -12.08 -9.36
N PHE A 166 -4.79 -12.74 -10.52
CA PHE A 166 -6.13 -12.88 -11.11
C PHE A 166 -7.12 -13.69 -10.25
N GLY A 167 -6.65 -14.33 -9.17
CA GLY A 167 -7.49 -14.94 -8.15
C GLY A 167 -7.04 -14.65 -6.71
N ALA A 168 -6.24 -13.59 -6.50
CA ALA A 168 -5.67 -13.13 -5.22
C ALA A 168 -5.50 -14.22 -4.14
N PRO A 169 -4.43 -15.05 -4.20
CA PRO A 169 -4.16 -16.01 -3.14
C PRO A 169 -3.78 -15.28 -1.85
N ALA A 170 -4.20 -15.84 -0.72
CA ALA A 170 -3.83 -15.37 0.60
C ALA A 170 -2.31 -15.26 0.77
N ILE A 171 -1.85 -14.23 1.49
CA ILE A 171 -0.44 -14.05 1.81
C ILE A 171 -0.03 -15.09 2.85
N VAL A 172 0.94 -15.93 2.49
CA VAL A 172 1.48 -17.02 3.33
C VAL A 172 2.83 -16.66 3.98
N GLU A 173 3.37 -15.50 3.66
CA GLU A 173 4.62 -14.99 4.24
C GLU A 173 4.34 -14.11 5.47
N ASP A 174 5.40 -13.86 6.25
CA ASP A 174 5.32 -12.94 7.37
C ASP A 174 4.92 -11.54 6.94
N ASN A 175 4.05 -10.91 7.71
CA ASN A 175 3.52 -9.61 7.41
C ASN A 175 3.00 -8.90 8.66
N LEU A 176 2.86 -7.58 8.56
CA LEU A 176 2.40 -6.69 9.62
C LEU A 176 1.05 -7.15 10.22
N ILE A 177 0.08 -7.53 9.39
CA ILE A 177 -1.26 -7.89 9.85
C ILE A 177 -1.21 -9.20 10.64
N HIS A 178 -0.49 -10.19 10.14
CA HIS A 178 -0.24 -11.45 10.85
C HIS A 178 0.41 -11.20 12.20
N GLN A 179 1.48 -10.40 12.24
CA GLN A 179 2.19 -10.08 13.48
C GLN A 179 1.31 -9.32 14.48
N LEU A 180 0.44 -8.41 14.03
CA LEU A 180 -0.52 -7.73 14.91
C LEU A 180 -1.47 -8.74 15.57
N VAL A 181 -2.07 -9.63 14.78
CA VAL A 181 -3.04 -10.63 15.26
C VAL A 181 -2.39 -11.66 16.19
N GLN A 182 -1.22 -12.19 15.83
CA GLN A 182 -0.47 -13.13 16.69
C GLN A 182 -0.10 -12.52 18.04
N ASN A 183 0.08 -11.19 18.09
CA ASN A 183 0.34 -10.45 19.32
C ASN A 183 -0.93 -9.94 20.02
N GLY A 184 -2.09 -10.53 19.71
CA GLY A 184 -3.36 -10.29 20.38
C GLY A 184 -3.96 -8.92 20.10
N LYS A 185 -3.56 -8.23 19.03
CA LYS A 185 -4.16 -6.97 18.61
C LYS A 185 -5.47 -7.21 17.88
N ARG A 186 -6.46 -6.39 18.20
CA ARG A 186 -7.77 -6.39 17.55
C ARG A 186 -7.71 -5.49 16.31
N VAL A 187 -7.79 -6.09 15.13
CA VAL A 187 -7.67 -5.38 13.86
C VAL A 187 -9.05 -5.26 13.21
N VAL A 188 -9.44 -4.02 12.87
CA VAL A 188 -10.67 -3.71 12.12
C VAL A 188 -10.29 -3.25 10.72
N MET A 189 -10.99 -3.76 9.72
CA MET A 189 -10.79 -3.38 8.32
C MET A 189 -12.10 -2.88 7.69
N MET A 190 -12.04 -1.84 6.87
CA MET A 190 -13.17 -1.36 6.07
C MET A 190 -12.70 -0.87 4.70
N GLY A 191 -13.55 -1.03 3.68
CA GLY A 191 -13.26 -0.61 2.31
C GLY A 191 -12.96 -1.78 1.37
N ASP A 192 -11.97 -1.61 0.50
CA ASP A 192 -11.54 -2.57 -0.54
C ASP A 192 -11.45 -4.04 -0.06
N ASP A 193 -12.31 -4.91 -0.58
CA ASP A 193 -12.38 -6.33 -0.24
C ASP A 193 -11.13 -7.16 -0.58
N THR A 194 -10.17 -6.61 -1.34
CA THR A 194 -8.84 -7.21 -1.58
C THR A 194 -8.13 -7.56 -0.28
N TRP A 195 -8.34 -6.78 0.79
CA TRP A 195 -7.79 -7.09 2.12
C TRP A 195 -8.23 -8.46 2.65
N LEU A 196 -9.47 -8.86 2.43
CA LEU A 196 -10.01 -10.14 2.90
C LEU A 196 -9.46 -11.31 2.09
N GLN A 197 -9.12 -11.07 0.82
CA GLN A 197 -8.48 -12.05 -0.05
C GLN A 197 -7.02 -12.27 0.38
N LEU A 198 -6.30 -11.19 0.69
CA LEU A 198 -4.90 -11.24 1.11
C LEU A 198 -4.70 -11.75 2.54
N PHE A 199 -5.58 -11.37 3.48
CA PHE A 199 -5.46 -11.69 4.91
C PHE A 199 -6.71 -12.38 5.45
N PRO A 200 -7.08 -13.56 4.93
CA PRO A 200 -8.27 -14.27 5.39
C PRO A 200 -8.16 -14.55 6.89
N HIS A 201 -9.26 -14.31 7.63
CA HIS A 201 -9.38 -14.55 9.08
C HIS A 201 -8.47 -13.69 9.99
N HIS A 202 -7.84 -12.64 9.49
CA HIS A 202 -6.98 -11.77 10.30
C HIS A 202 -7.69 -10.55 10.90
N PHE A 203 -8.96 -10.29 10.54
CA PHE A 203 -9.72 -9.14 11.04
C PHE A 203 -10.78 -9.59 12.05
N ASN A 204 -10.85 -8.91 13.19
CA ASN A 204 -11.89 -9.14 14.20
C ASN A 204 -13.25 -8.67 13.70
N VAL A 205 -13.26 -7.53 13.01
CA VAL A 205 -14.42 -6.94 12.36
C VAL A 205 -13.98 -6.46 10.99
N SER A 206 -14.76 -6.74 9.97
CA SER A 206 -14.51 -6.27 8.61
C SER A 206 -15.77 -5.72 7.96
N TYR A 207 -15.65 -4.60 7.25
CA TYR A 207 -16.68 -3.99 6.42
C TYR A 207 -16.20 -3.94 4.96
N PRO A 208 -16.19 -5.07 4.24
CA PRO A 208 -15.66 -5.15 2.89
C PRO A 208 -16.65 -4.60 1.85
N PHE A 209 -16.12 -3.96 0.82
CA PHE A 209 -16.86 -3.47 -0.34
C PHE A 209 -16.21 -3.95 -1.65
N PRO A 210 -16.99 -4.26 -2.69
CA PRO A 210 -16.46 -4.79 -3.95
C PRO A 210 -15.48 -3.82 -4.64
N SER A 211 -14.27 -4.28 -4.90
CA SER A 211 -13.18 -3.45 -5.48
C SER A 211 -13.14 -3.41 -7.01
N PHE A 212 -13.60 -4.45 -7.71
CA PHE A 212 -13.42 -4.56 -9.16
C PHE A 212 -14.37 -3.71 -10.01
N ASN A 213 -15.39 -3.08 -9.41
CA ASN A 213 -16.32 -2.22 -10.14
C ASN A 213 -15.77 -0.80 -10.27
N VAL A 214 -14.84 -0.58 -11.20
CA VAL A 214 -14.20 0.72 -11.45
C VAL A 214 -15.18 1.86 -11.82
N LYS A 215 -16.44 1.56 -12.17
CA LYS A 215 -17.46 2.59 -12.43
C LYS A 215 -18.08 3.16 -11.16
N ASP A 216 -17.90 2.49 -10.04
CA ASP A 216 -18.38 2.94 -8.74
C ASP A 216 -17.34 3.85 -8.09
N LEU A 217 -17.66 5.14 -7.94
CA LEU A 217 -16.76 6.10 -7.31
C LEU A 217 -17.06 6.33 -5.81
N HIS A 218 -18.14 5.73 -5.29
CA HIS A 218 -18.76 6.20 -4.05
C HIS A 218 -19.00 5.11 -3.02
N THR A 219 -19.52 3.93 -3.40
CA THR A 219 -20.01 2.95 -2.41
C THR A 219 -18.93 2.53 -1.41
N VAL A 220 -17.71 2.30 -1.89
CA VAL A 220 -16.57 1.89 -1.04
C VAL A 220 -16.17 3.01 -0.07
N ASP A 221 -16.15 4.24 -0.56
CA ASP A 221 -15.69 5.41 0.19
C ASP A 221 -16.75 5.85 1.20
N ASP A 222 -18.01 5.92 0.79
CA ASP A 222 -19.15 6.20 1.66
C ASP A 222 -19.28 5.13 2.74
N GLY A 223 -19.10 3.86 2.37
CA GLY A 223 -19.00 2.74 3.30
C GLY A 223 -17.88 2.89 4.33
N CYS A 224 -16.70 3.36 3.92
CA CYS A 224 -15.63 3.72 4.86
C CYS A 224 -16.08 4.85 5.80
N ILE A 225 -16.66 5.93 5.27
CA ILE A 225 -17.06 7.11 6.07
C ILE A 225 -18.12 6.72 7.11
N GLU A 226 -19.15 6.00 6.69
CA GLU A 226 -20.27 5.58 7.54
C GLU A 226 -19.81 4.69 8.70
N ASN A 227 -18.78 3.86 8.50
CA ASN A 227 -18.29 2.92 9.51
C ASN A 227 -17.11 3.47 10.32
N LEU A 228 -16.31 4.39 9.78
CA LEU A 228 -15.09 4.90 10.41
C LEU A 228 -15.41 5.63 11.72
N LEU A 229 -16.19 6.71 11.67
CA LEU A 229 -16.48 7.53 12.85
C LEU A 229 -17.11 6.71 13.99
N PRO A 230 -18.19 5.92 13.77
CA PRO A 230 -18.78 5.12 14.84
C PRO A 230 -17.79 4.12 15.44
N THR A 231 -16.87 3.56 14.65
CA THR A 231 -15.86 2.62 15.13
C THR A 231 -14.81 3.32 16.00
N LEU A 232 -14.42 4.56 15.67
CA LEU A 232 -13.46 5.33 16.49
C LEU A 232 -13.93 5.52 17.94
N TYR A 233 -15.24 5.64 18.18
CA TYR A 233 -15.83 5.76 19.52
C TYR A 233 -15.89 4.45 20.31
N LYS A 234 -15.64 3.30 19.67
CA LYS A 234 -15.58 2.01 20.35
C LYS A 234 -14.20 1.77 20.97
N GLU A 235 -14.15 0.90 21.96
CA GLU A 235 -12.91 0.47 22.64
C GLU A 235 -12.49 -0.96 22.23
N ASP A 236 -13.21 -1.57 21.29
CA ASP A 236 -13.07 -2.96 20.86
C ASP A 236 -12.04 -3.18 19.74
N TRP A 237 -11.18 -2.20 19.47
CA TRP A 237 -10.15 -2.24 18.43
C TRP A 237 -8.80 -1.66 18.91
N ASP A 238 -7.72 -2.13 18.31
CA ASP A 238 -6.35 -1.63 18.54
C ASP A 238 -5.74 -1.03 17.26
N VAL A 239 -6.07 -1.60 16.10
CA VAL A 239 -5.69 -1.10 14.78
C VAL A 239 -6.92 -1.02 13.87
N LEU A 240 -7.14 0.13 13.24
CA LEU A 240 -8.20 0.35 12.26
C LEU A 240 -7.59 0.66 10.90
N ILE A 241 -8.03 -0.06 9.86
CA ILE A 241 -7.61 0.13 8.48
C ILE A 241 -8.83 0.54 7.65
N ALA A 242 -8.76 1.69 6.97
CA ALA A 242 -9.77 2.16 6.03
C ALA A 242 -9.14 2.37 4.65
N HIS A 243 -9.62 1.64 3.65
CA HIS A 243 -9.08 1.68 2.28
C HIS A 243 -10.11 2.23 1.30
N PHE A 244 -9.88 3.47 0.86
CA PHE A 244 -10.72 4.21 -0.09
C PHE A 244 -10.24 3.99 -1.53
N LEU A 245 -11.18 3.87 -2.48
CA LEU A 245 -10.90 3.53 -3.89
C LEU A 245 -11.32 4.62 -4.90
N GLY A 246 -12.14 5.60 -4.49
CA GLY A 246 -12.79 6.51 -5.45
C GLY A 246 -11.84 7.33 -6.32
N VAL A 247 -10.64 7.70 -5.82
CA VAL A 247 -9.60 8.38 -6.62
C VAL A 247 -9.02 7.46 -7.70
N ASP A 248 -8.70 6.20 -7.37
CA ASP A 248 -8.21 5.22 -8.34
C ASP A 248 -9.25 4.96 -9.44
N HIS A 249 -10.50 4.69 -9.03
CA HIS A 249 -11.61 4.45 -9.96
C HIS A 249 -11.86 5.66 -10.88
N ALA A 250 -11.82 6.88 -10.33
CA ALA A 250 -11.95 8.11 -11.13
C ALA A 250 -10.81 8.24 -12.15
N GLY A 251 -9.58 7.89 -11.75
CA GLY A 251 -8.41 7.88 -12.62
C GLY A 251 -8.53 6.89 -13.77
N HIS A 252 -9.04 5.69 -13.51
CA HIS A 252 -9.24 4.64 -14.50
C HIS A 252 -10.34 4.98 -15.52
N ILE A 253 -11.47 5.53 -15.08
CA ILE A 253 -12.63 5.78 -15.95
C ILE A 253 -12.55 7.11 -16.68
N PHE A 254 -12.18 8.18 -15.97
CA PHE A 254 -12.28 9.55 -16.49
C PHE A 254 -10.90 10.18 -16.74
N GLY A 255 -9.83 9.58 -16.24
CA GLY A 255 -8.50 10.19 -16.24
C GLY A 255 -8.35 11.26 -15.16
N VAL A 256 -7.11 11.67 -14.95
CA VAL A 256 -6.75 12.61 -13.87
C VAL A 256 -7.18 14.05 -14.18
N ASP A 257 -7.21 14.44 -15.46
CA ASP A 257 -7.70 15.75 -15.90
C ASP A 257 -9.22 15.70 -16.16
N SER A 258 -9.99 15.48 -15.09
CA SER A 258 -11.44 15.30 -15.18
C SER A 258 -12.19 15.89 -13.99
N SER A 259 -13.45 16.29 -14.21
CA SER A 259 -14.31 16.78 -13.12
C SER A 259 -14.53 15.74 -12.02
N PRO A 260 -14.77 14.44 -12.33
CA PRO A 260 -14.92 13.43 -11.28
C PRO A 260 -13.68 13.29 -10.39
N MET A 261 -12.47 13.33 -10.97
CA MET A 261 -11.22 13.30 -10.17
C MET A 261 -11.14 14.49 -9.21
N MET A 262 -11.43 15.71 -9.69
CA MET A 262 -11.40 16.91 -8.84
C MET A 262 -12.43 16.83 -7.72
N SER A 263 -13.66 16.39 -8.01
CA SER A 263 -14.70 16.21 -7.00
C SER A 263 -14.31 15.16 -5.95
N LYS A 264 -13.67 14.05 -6.36
CA LYS A 264 -13.20 13.02 -5.42
C LYS A 264 -12.06 13.50 -4.52
N LEU A 265 -11.11 14.25 -5.06
CA LEU A 265 -10.03 14.83 -4.26
C LEU A 265 -10.56 15.87 -3.26
N GLU A 266 -11.55 16.67 -3.65
CA GLU A 266 -12.21 17.62 -2.74
C GLU A 266 -12.96 16.86 -1.63
N GLN A 267 -13.72 15.82 -1.99
CA GLN A 267 -14.41 14.97 -1.02
C GLN A 267 -13.42 14.39 0.01
N TYR A 268 -12.26 13.88 -0.43
CA TYR A 268 -11.23 13.37 0.48
C TYR A 268 -10.65 14.47 1.39
N ASN A 269 -10.42 15.67 0.84
CA ASN A 269 -9.96 16.82 1.63
C ASN A 269 -10.98 17.20 2.71
N GLU A 270 -12.27 17.25 2.36
CA GLU A 270 -13.38 17.52 3.27
C GLU A 270 -13.51 16.44 4.35
N ILE A 271 -13.52 15.16 3.97
CA ILE A 271 -13.57 14.04 4.91
C ILE A 271 -12.42 14.12 5.92
N LEU A 272 -11.20 14.35 5.43
CA LEU A 272 -10.03 14.47 6.30
C LEU A 272 -10.12 15.71 7.21
N LYS A 273 -10.71 16.80 6.74
CA LYS A 273 -10.87 18.03 7.51
C LYS A 273 -11.98 17.92 8.57
N GLU A 274 -13.17 17.49 8.19
CA GLU A 274 -14.40 17.46 9.00
C GLU A 274 -14.42 16.32 10.02
N ASN A 275 -13.89 15.15 9.69
CA ASN A 275 -13.82 14.02 10.63
C ASN A 275 -12.70 14.16 11.68
N GLY A 276 -12.24 15.39 11.94
CA GLY A 276 -11.35 15.72 13.05
C GLY A 276 -9.86 15.50 12.79
N PHE A 277 -9.40 15.05 11.63
CA PHE A 277 -7.95 14.96 11.43
C PHE A 277 -7.28 16.36 11.46
N GLY A 278 -8.02 17.41 11.08
CA GLY A 278 -7.65 18.83 11.27
C GLY A 278 -7.89 19.39 12.68
N ASP A 279 -9.14 19.34 13.16
CA ASP A 279 -9.66 20.12 14.31
C ASP A 279 -10.17 19.28 15.50
N PHE A 280 -9.92 17.96 15.55
CA PHE A 280 -10.10 17.21 16.81
C PHE A 280 -9.24 17.87 17.91
N PRO A 281 -9.67 17.93 19.18
CA PRO A 281 -8.94 18.63 20.23
C PRO A 281 -7.67 17.83 20.62
N TRP A 282 -6.66 17.87 19.75
CA TRP A 282 -5.31 17.37 19.99
C TRP A 282 -4.58 18.20 21.07
N ASN A 283 -5.14 19.34 21.48
CA ASN A 283 -4.52 20.35 22.34
C ASN A 283 -4.31 19.93 23.81
N ASN A 284 -4.72 18.74 24.23
CA ASN A 284 -4.43 18.23 25.58
C ASN A 284 -3.25 17.25 25.65
N LEU A 285 -2.41 17.18 24.61
CA LEU A 285 -1.39 16.14 24.51
C LEU A 285 0.00 16.78 24.42
N THR A 286 0.72 16.75 25.55
CA THR A 286 2.08 17.28 25.66
C THR A 286 3.12 16.25 25.15
N PRO A 287 4.17 16.68 24.42
CA PRO A 287 5.17 15.76 23.87
C PRO A 287 6.37 15.61 24.82
N ARG A 288 6.95 14.41 24.88
CA ARG A 288 8.33 14.23 25.36
C ARG A 288 9.15 13.27 24.50
N VAL A 289 10.18 13.90 23.90
CA VAL A 289 11.51 13.39 23.51
C VAL A 289 11.59 12.56 22.22
N GLY A 290 12.42 13.06 21.30
CA GLY A 290 12.60 12.56 19.94
C GLY A 290 13.85 11.71 19.74
N TRP A 291 14.02 11.20 18.51
CA TRP A 291 15.24 10.57 17.98
C TRP A 291 15.22 10.61 16.44
N SER A 292 16.40 10.48 15.85
CA SER A 292 16.81 10.84 14.48
C SER A 292 16.77 9.70 13.47
N GLY A 293 16.43 10.03 12.21
CA GLY A 293 16.91 9.36 10.99
C GLY A 293 16.08 8.19 10.44
N GLY A 294 15.80 8.20 9.14
CA GLY A 294 15.25 7.06 8.37
C GLY A 294 13.92 7.34 7.67
N SER A 295 13.75 6.82 6.45
CA SER A 295 12.85 7.28 5.37
C SER A 295 11.44 6.64 5.28
N MET A 296 10.45 7.49 4.93
CA MET A 296 9.17 7.39 4.18
C MET A 296 8.26 6.14 4.19
N LEU A 297 6.95 6.39 4.35
CA LEU A 297 5.85 5.42 4.40
C LEU A 297 4.57 5.96 3.70
N TRP A 298 3.82 5.07 3.04
CA TRP A 298 2.46 5.31 2.53
C TRP A 298 1.44 5.02 3.62
N THR A 299 1.08 5.99 4.45
CA THR A 299 -0.08 5.91 5.35
C THR A 299 -0.32 7.32 5.87
N ILE A 300 -1.56 7.83 5.84
CA ILE A 300 -1.93 8.86 6.81
C ILE A 300 -2.10 8.09 8.13
N MET A 301 -1.00 7.93 8.88
CA MET A 301 -1.05 7.35 10.22
C MET A 301 -1.55 8.45 11.14
N VAL A 302 -2.77 8.30 11.61
CA VAL A 302 -3.33 9.18 12.61
C VAL A 302 -3.20 8.45 13.94
N GLU A 303 -2.28 8.95 14.75
CA GLU A 303 -2.10 8.50 16.12
C GLU A 303 -3.27 8.99 16.97
N ILE A 304 -4.03 8.08 17.59
CA ILE A 304 -5.04 8.43 18.60
C ILE A 304 -4.52 7.90 19.95
N PRO A 305 -4.01 8.76 20.85
CA PRO A 305 -3.63 8.31 22.18
C PRO A 305 -4.86 7.96 23.02
N ASN A 306 -4.70 6.96 23.91
CA ASN A 306 -5.74 6.51 24.83
C ASN A 306 -6.01 7.57 25.92
N VAL A 307 -6.96 8.48 25.70
CA VAL A 307 -7.58 9.28 26.76
C VAL A 307 -9.05 9.59 26.41
N LEU A 308 -9.94 8.61 26.60
CA LEU A 308 -11.34 8.93 26.95
C LEU A 308 -11.38 9.07 28.48
N ARG A 309 -10.93 10.21 28.98
CA ARG A 309 -11.23 10.63 30.35
C ARG A 309 -11.60 12.10 30.34
N GLU A 310 -12.79 12.33 30.87
CA GLU A 310 -13.37 13.60 31.34
C GLU A 310 -14.09 14.46 30.30
N VAL A 311 -15.35 14.09 30.04
CA VAL A 311 -16.44 15.07 30.00
C VAL A 311 -17.51 14.58 30.99
N PRO A 312 -17.82 15.32 32.06
CA PRO A 312 -19.00 15.03 32.86
C PRO A 312 -20.24 15.43 32.08
N ILE A 313 -21.27 14.58 32.19
CA ILE A 313 -22.68 14.70 31.77
C ILE A 313 -23.11 16.11 31.32
#